data_AF-A0A915MSZ8-F1
#
_entry.id   AF-A0A915MSZ8-F1
#
_cell.length_a   1.000
_cell.length_b   1.000
_cell.length_c   1.000
_cell.angle_alpha   90.00
_cell.angle_beta   90.00
_cell.angle_gamma   90.00
#
_symmetry.space_group_name_H-M   'P 1'
#
loop_
_entity.id
_entity.type
_entity.pdbx_description
1 polymer ?
#
loop_
_entity_poly.entity_id
_entity_poly.type
_entity_poly.pdbx_seq_one_letter_code
_entity_poly.pdbx_strand_id
1 'polypeptide(L)'
;MGDFLTKKEEITDTPPSLYNWRKGLKIERDSMLASENLWLSGSRQLNVFLDIYGLHCPDEELMTDIVLYLADNCVDENAQRTLKFSWTSLLLAQDNARDGDFNLRYVKNFLIRPNEYFCDSLIKIYESNRFDRQTMFNKLPRDIKDKLIAKHGDKWIEFVIEELKKSKKVEDRRKNAL
;
A
#
# COMPACT_ATOMS: atom_id res chain seq x y z
N MET A 1 -20.63 -7.84 36.03
CA MET A 1 -20.80 -7.79 34.56
C MET A 1 -20.58 -6.35 34.18
N GLY A 2 -19.39 -6.04 33.66
CA GLY A 2 -19.01 -4.68 33.27
C GLY A 2 -19.02 -4.58 31.75
N ASP A 3 -19.84 -3.68 31.23
CA ASP A 3 -19.96 -3.37 29.81
C ASP A 3 -18.61 -2.91 29.25
N PHE A 4 -17.98 -3.75 28.42
CA PHE A 4 -16.96 -3.32 27.48
C PHE A 4 -17.64 -2.81 26.22
N LEU A 5 -18.14 -1.58 26.29
CA LEU A 5 -18.51 -0.82 25.10
C LEU A 5 -17.23 -0.57 24.28
N THR A 6 -17.04 -1.36 23.23
CA THR A 6 -16.11 -1.06 22.14
C THR A 6 -16.49 0.30 21.56
N LYS A 7 -15.71 1.34 21.87
CA LYS A 7 -15.72 2.58 21.09
C LYS A 7 -15.31 2.23 19.67
N LYS A 8 -16.27 2.20 18.74
CA LYS A 8 -15.98 2.46 17.34
C LYS A 8 -15.51 3.92 17.29
N GLU A 9 -14.22 4.13 17.15
CA GLU A 9 -13.73 5.43 16.69
C GLU A 9 -14.23 5.62 15.26
N GLU A 10 -15.27 6.45 15.10
CA GLU A 10 -15.62 7.02 13.81
C GLU A 10 -14.48 7.94 13.39
N ILE A 11 -13.60 7.44 12.53
CA ILE A 11 -12.62 8.27 11.81
C ILE A 11 -13.39 8.91 10.66
N THR A 12 -13.77 10.18 10.79
CA THR A 12 -14.58 10.88 9.78
C THR A 12 -13.82 11.87 8.91
N ASP A 13 -12.49 11.94 8.99
CA ASP A 13 -11.69 12.71 8.02
C ASP A 13 -10.56 11.86 7.42
N THR A 14 -10.54 11.75 6.09
CA THR A 14 -9.44 11.14 5.34
C THR A 14 -8.15 11.94 5.57
N PRO A 15 -7.05 11.33 6.03
CA PRO A 15 -5.80 12.03 6.29
C PRO A 15 -5.36 12.89 5.10
N PRO A 16 -5.06 14.19 5.29
CA PRO A 16 -4.66 15.07 4.18
C PRO A 16 -3.43 14.57 3.40
N SER A 17 -2.57 13.79 4.06
CA SER A 17 -1.43 13.11 3.44
C SER A 17 -1.84 12.21 2.27
N LEU A 18 -3.01 11.58 2.30
CA LEU A 18 -3.51 10.71 1.23
C LEU A 18 -3.95 11.47 -0.03
N TYR A 19 -4.18 12.79 0.03
CA TYR A 19 -4.52 13.58 -1.17
C TYR A 19 -3.34 14.39 -1.72
N ASN A 20 -2.20 14.38 -1.04
CA ASN A 20 -1.06 15.23 -1.42
C ASN A 20 -0.36 14.80 -2.72
N TRP A 21 -0.61 13.59 -3.23
CA TRP A 21 -0.05 13.12 -4.50
C TRP A 21 -0.40 14.03 -5.68
N ARG A 22 -1.62 14.61 -5.70
CA ARG A 22 -2.07 15.54 -6.75
C ARG A 22 -1.27 16.83 -6.80
N LYS A 23 -0.74 17.28 -5.65
CA LYS A 23 0.12 18.48 -5.56
C LYS A 23 1.55 18.19 -5.99
N GLY A 24 1.99 16.93 -5.93
CA GLY A 24 3.32 16.50 -6.33
C GLY A 24 3.44 16.24 -7.83
N LEU A 25 2.35 15.94 -8.53
CA LEU A 25 2.37 15.62 -9.95
C LEU A 25 2.58 16.89 -10.81
N LYS A 26 3.82 17.10 -11.26
CA LYS A 26 4.16 18.08 -12.29
C LYS A 26 4.20 17.40 -13.65
N ILE A 27 3.43 17.92 -14.61
CA ILE A 27 3.49 17.45 -15.98
C ILE A 27 4.75 18.03 -16.63
N GLU A 28 5.77 17.19 -16.72
CA GLU A 28 7.04 17.56 -17.34
C GLU A 28 6.92 17.60 -18.87
N ARG A 29 7.85 18.33 -19.50
CA ARG A 29 8.00 18.38 -20.96
C ARG A 29 8.84 17.22 -21.50
N ASP A 30 9.55 16.54 -20.63
CA ASP A 30 10.38 15.38 -20.92
C ASP A 30 9.64 14.09 -20.54
N SER A 31 9.70 13.06 -21.38
CA SER A 31 8.93 11.83 -21.13
C SER A 31 9.50 11.01 -19.99
N MET A 32 10.83 10.95 -19.84
CA MET A 32 11.49 10.20 -18.77
C MET A 32 11.19 10.85 -17.43
N LEU A 33 11.33 12.18 -17.32
CA LEU A 33 11.01 12.91 -16.09
C LEU A 33 9.51 12.86 -15.75
N ALA A 34 8.62 12.94 -16.75
CA ALA A 34 7.19 12.77 -16.52
C ALA A 34 6.88 11.37 -15.97
N SER A 35 7.53 10.35 -16.51
CA SER A 35 7.43 8.97 -16.07
C SER A 35 7.98 8.75 -14.66
N GLU A 36 9.12 9.36 -14.33
CA GLU A 36 9.69 9.34 -12.98
C GLU A 36 8.73 9.95 -11.96
N ASN A 37 8.15 11.12 -12.28
CA ASN A 37 7.17 11.78 -11.42
C ASN A 37 5.92 10.91 -11.19
N LEU A 38 5.47 10.18 -12.20
CA LEU A 38 4.36 9.24 -12.06
C LEU A 38 4.75 8.09 -11.12
N TRP A 39 5.89 7.44 -11.35
CA TRP A 39 6.38 6.38 -10.46
C TRP A 39 6.49 6.85 -9.01
N LEU A 40 7.14 8.00 -8.78
CA LEU A 40 7.33 8.57 -7.44
C LEU A 40 6.00 8.94 -6.79
N SER A 41 5.04 9.49 -7.55
CA SER A 41 3.71 9.82 -7.04
C SER A 41 2.96 8.56 -6.57
N GLY A 42 2.92 7.52 -7.40
CA GLY A 42 2.19 6.28 -7.10
C GLY A 42 2.83 5.48 -5.96
N SER A 43 4.14 5.25 -6.02
CA SER A 43 4.88 4.50 -4.99
C SER A 43 4.85 5.23 -3.63
N ARG A 44 4.98 6.57 -3.62
CA ARG A 44 4.85 7.36 -2.40
C ARG A 44 3.44 7.30 -1.84
N GLN A 45 2.41 7.36 -2.68
CA GLN A 45 1.03 7.25 -2.22
C GLN A 45 0.75 5.89 -1.58
N LEU A 46 1.30 4.80 -2.13
CA LEU A 46 1.25 3.48 -1.52
C LEU A 46 1.93 3.48 -0.14
N ASN A 47 3.13 4.04 -0.03
CA ASN A 47 3.83 4.13 1.25
C ASN A 47 3.07 4.96 2.29
N VAL A 48 2.49 6.11 1.89
CA VAL A 48 1.65 6.91 2.80
C VAL A 48 0.44 6.12 3.27
N PHE A 49 -0.22 5.37 2.37
CA PHE A 49 -1.32 4.49 2.74
C PHE A 49 -0.87 3.44 3.75
N LEU A 50 0.26 2.77 3.54
CA LEU A 50 0.79 1.74 4.43
C LEU A 50 1.23 2.30 5.79
N ASP A 51 1.84 3.49 5.80
CA ASP A 51 2.31 4.15 7.01
C ASP A 51 1.17 4.44 8.00
N ILE A 52 -0.04 4.72 7.49
CA ILE A 52 -1.26 4.91 8.31
C ILE A 52 -1.57 3.64 9.12
N TYR A 53 -1.29 2.46 8.56
CA TYR A 53 -1.45 1.17 9.23
C TYR A 53 -0.15 0.69 9.92
N GLY A 54 0.88 1.54 9.97
CA GLY A 54 2.17 1.24 10.56
C GLY A 54 2.93 0.15 9.79
N LEU A 55 2.85 0.17 8.47
CA LEU A 55 3.54 -0.73 7.56
C LEU A 55 4.43 0.06 6.61
N HIS A 56 5.54 -0.54 6.19
CA HIS A 56 6.47 0.06 5.24
C HIS A 56 7.02 -1.00 4.29
N CYS A 57 7.14 -0.64 3.00
CA CYS A 57 7.62 -1.52 1.93
C CYS A 57 8.83 -0.89 1.25
N PRO A 58 10.06 -1.35 1.56
CA PRO A 58 11.28 -0.71 1.07
C PRO A 58 11.62 -1.01 -0.40
N ASP A 59 11.09 -2.09 -0.97
CA ASP A 59 11.42 -2.54 -2.32
C ASP A 59 10.19 -2.73 -3.23
N GLU A 60 10.44 -2.65 -4.53
CA GLU A 60 9.43 -2.69 -5.59
C GLU A 60 8.70 -4.03 -5.71
N GLU A 61 9.41 -5.15 -5.50
CA GLU A 61 8.84 -6.50 -5.54
C GLU A 61 7.77 -6.61 -4.45
N LEU A 62 8.13 -6.23 -3.22
CA LEU A 62 7.21 -6.19 -2.09
C LEU A 62 6.04 -5.22 -2.32
N MET A 63 6.28 -4.04 -2.90
CA MET A 63 5.19 -3.12 -3.26
C MET A 63 4.20 -3.79 -4.22
N THR A 64 4.70 -4.55 -5.21
CA THR A 64 3.87 -5.29 -6.15
C THR A 64 3.02 -6.33 -5.44
N ASP A 65 3.61 -7.13 -4.54
CA ASP A 65 2.86 -8.14 -3.78
C ASP A 65 1.77 -7.52 -2.90
N ILE A 66 2.06 -6.39 -2.26
CA ILE A 66 1.06 -5.66 -1.47
C ILE A 66 -0.07 -5.14 -2.36
N VAL A 67 0.24 -4.57 -3.53
CA VAL A 67 -0.79 -4.08 -4.45
C VAL A 67 -1.65 -5.23 -4.97
N LEU A 68 -1.06 -6.39 -5.28
CA LEU A 68 -1.81 -7.58 -5.66
C LEU A 68 -2.73 -8.04 -4.53
N TYR A 69 -2.24 -8.05 -3.29
CA TYR A 69 -3.07 -8.34 -2.11
C TYR A 69 -4.27 -7.36 -2.01
N LEU A 70 -4.02 -6.05 -2.14
CA LEU A 70 -5.07 -5.03 -2.08
C LEU A 70 -6.10 -5.22 -3.19
N ALA A 71 -5.66 -5.53 -4.40
CA ALA A 71 -6.55 -5.79 -5.53
C ALA A 71 -7.41 -7.04 -5.30
N ASP A 72 -6.85 -8.08 -4.71
CA ASP A 72 -7.54 -9.36 -4.55
C ASP A 72 -8.47 -9.39 -3.31
N ASN A 73 -8.21 -8.53 -2.33
CA ASN A 73 -8.87 -8.64 -1.01
C ASN A 73 -9.59 -7.36 -0.56
N CYS A 74 -9.27 -6.20 -1.11
CA CYS A 74 -9.74 -4.91 -0.59
C CYS A 74 -10.65 -4.16 -1.57
N VAL A 75 -10.93 -4.70 -2.75
CA VAL A 75 -11.77 -4.06 -3.77
C VAL A 75 -12.72 -5.08 -4.42
N ASP A 76 -13.75 -4.58 -5.13
CA ASP A 76 -14.63 -5.45 -5.93
C ASP A 76 -13.96 -5.90 -7.23
N GLU A 77 -14.56 -6.86 -7.94
CA GLU A 77 -13.98 -7.47 -9.15
C GLU A 77 -13.66 -6.45 -10.27
N ASN A 78 -14.50 -5.41 -10.43
CA ASN A 78 -14.27 -4.38 -11.43
C ASN A 78 -13.09 -3.46 -11.03
N ALA A 79 -13.04 -3.08 -9.75
CA ALA A 79 -11.96 -2.29 -9.19
C ALA A 79 -10.64 -3.09 -9.09
N GLN A 80 -10.68 -4.41 -8.91
CA GLN A 80 -9.51 -5.30 -8.89
C GLN A 80 -8.71 -5.18 -10.20
N ARG A 81 -9.39 -5.33 -11.34
CA ARG A 81 -8.74 -5.23 -12.67
C ARG A 81 -8.16 -3.84 -12.89
N THR A 82 -8.89 -2.81 -12.46
CA THR A 82 -8.46 -1.42 -12.56
C THR A 82 -7.21 -1.16 -11.72
N LEU A 83 -7.16 -1.65 -10.49
CA LEU A 83 -6.02 -1.47 -9.58
C LEU A 83 -4.77 -2.19 -10.10
N LYS A 84 -4.90 -3.44 -10.56
CA LYS A 84 -3.80 -4.21 -11.16
C LYS A 84 -3.25 -3.53 -12.42
N PHE A 85 -4.14 -3.10 -13.31
CA PHE A 85 -3.75 -2.38 -14.52
C PHE A 85 -3.06 -1.05 -14.21
N SER A 86 -3.55 -0.34 -13.19
CA SER A 86 -2.97 0.93 -12.77
C SER A 86 -1.57 0.76 -12.21
N TRP A 87 -1.32 -0.27 -11.42
CA TRP A 87 0.01 -0.61 -10.93
C TRP A 87 0.96 -1.03 -12.06
N THR A 88 0.50 -1.87 -12.98
CA THR A 88 1.29 -2.25 -14.17
C THR A 88 1.70 -1.02 -14.97
N SER A 89 0.83 -0.02 -15.08
CA SER A 89 1.14 1.25 -15.75
C SER A 89 2.19 2.08 -15.00
N LEU A 90 2.26 1.97 -13.67
CA LEU A 90 3.30 2.61 -12.86
C LEU A 90 4.66 1.94 -13.04
N LEU A 91 4.69 0.60 -13.11
CA LEU A 91 5.92 -0.14 -13.44
C LEU A 91 6.43 0.25 -14.84
N LEU A 92 5.53 0.35 -15.83
CA LEU A 92 5.89 0.87 -17.16
C LEU A 92 6.41 2.32 -17.12
N ALA A 93 5.88 3.15 -16.23
CA ALA A 93 6.38 4.50 -16.03
C ALA A 93 7.81 4.47 -15.45
N GLN A 94 8.08 3.60 -14.49
CA GLN A 94 9.41 3.43 -13.91
C GLN A 94 10.44 2.93 -14.94
N ASP A 95 10.09 1.93 -15.74
CA ASP A 95 10.94 1.44 -16.83
C ASP A 95 11.25 2.56 -17.82
N ASN A 96 10.22 3.32 -18.22
CA ASN A 96 10.42 4.45 -19.13
C ASN A 96 11.27 5.58 -18.54
N ALA A 97 11.20 5.81 -17.22
CA ALA A 97 12.05 6.79 -16.56
C ALA A 97 13.54 6.43 -16.66
N ARG A 98 13.85 5.13 -16.72
CA ARG A 98 15.22 4.62 -16.86
C ARG A 98 15.67 4.55 -18.32
N ASP A 99 14.84 3.97 -19.17
CA ASP A 99 15.26 3.50 -20.49
C ASP A 99 14.76 4.41 -21.62
N GLY A 100 13.72 5.23 -21.38
CA GLY A 100 13.24 6.25 -22.33
C GLY A 100 12.44 5.71 -23.53
N ASP A 101 11.90 4.49 -23.42
CA ASP A 101 11.22 3.78 -24.52
C ASP A 101 9.90 4.42 -25.00
N PHE A 102 9.25 5.22 -24.17
CA PHE A 102 7.99 5.90 -24.45
C PHE A 102 8.15 7.41 -24.59
N ASN A 103 7.58 7.95 -25.66
CA ASN A 103 7.50 9.38 -25.88
C ASN A 103 6.46 10.06 -24.96
N LEU A 104 6.54 11.39 -24.86
CA LEU A 104 5.69 12.17 -23.97
C LEU A 104 4.19 12.02 -24.27
N ARG A 105 3.83 11.85 -25.56
CA ARG A 105 2.43 11.65 -25.96
C ARG A 105 1.89 10.35 -25.39
N TYR A 106 2.69 9.29 -25.38
CA TYR A 106 2.32 8.02 -24.79
C TYR A 106 2.12 8.17 -23.27
N VAL A 107 3.09 8.77 -22.57
CA VAL A 107 3.01 9.02 -21.12
C VAL A 107 1.73 9.77 -20.76
N LYS A 108 1.43 10.87 -21.49
CA LYS A 108 0.24 11.70 -21.24
C LYS A 108 -1.08 10.95 -21.47
N ASN A 109 -1.16 10.15 -22.52
CA ASN A 109 -2.41 9.50 -22.91
C ASN A 109 -2.68 8.21 -22.16
N PHE A 110 -1.62 7.50 -21.72
CA PHE A 110 -1.75 6.14 -21.22
C PHE A 110 -1.26 5.93 -19.80
N LEU A 111 -0.38 6.79 -19.23
CA LEU A 111 0.21 6.54 -17.90
C LEU A 111 -0.31 7.48 -16.81
N ILE A 112 -0.71 8.71 -17.15
CA ILE A 112 -1.24 9.68 -16.17
C ILE A 112 -2.54 9.16 -15.54
N ARG A 113 -3.56 8.86 -16.35
CA ARG A 113 -4.88 8.47 -15.84
C ARG A 113 -4.84 7.19 -14.99
N PRO A 114 -4.07 6.14 -15.35
CA PRO A 114 -3.89 5.01 -14.46
C PRO A 114 -3.20 5.36 -13.13
N ASN A 115 -2.23 6.27 -13.10
CA ASN A 115 -1.66 6.75 -11.84
C ASN A 115 -2.74 7.39 -10.93
N GLU A 116 -3.59 8.23 -11.51
CA GLU A 116 -4.70 8.85 -10.77
C GLU A 116 -5.65 7.78 -10.21
N TYR A 117 -6.01 6.78 -11.01
CA TYR A 117 -6.84 5.67 -10.57
C TYR A 117 -6.21 4.82 -9.48
N PHE A 118 -4.90 4.59 -9.53
CA PHE A 118 -4.17 3.91 -8.47
C PHE A 118 -4.32 4.66 -7.15
N CYS A 119 -3.98 5.95 -7.16
CA CYS A 119 -4.02 6.78 -5.96
C CYS A 119 -5.44 6.93 -5.40
N ASP A 120 -6.44 7.14 -6.27
CA ASP A 120 -7.85 7.22 -5.87
C ASP A 120 -8.36 5.87 -5.32
N SER A 121 -7.86 4.74 -5.82
CA SER A 121 -8.23 3.42 -5.30
C SER A 121 -7.72 3.22 -3.87
N LEU A 122 -6.48 3.65 -3.58
CA LEU A 122 -5.93 3.61 -2.21
C LEU A 122 -6.76 4.45 -1.24
N ILE A 123 -7.17 5.64 -1.66
CA ILE A 123 -8.07 6.50 -0.87
C ILE A 123 -9.40 5.78 -0.61
N LYS A 124 -10.01 5.20 -1.64
CA LYS A 124 -11.29 4.46 -1.48
C LYS A 124 -11.17 3.25 -0.56
N ILE A 125 -10.07 2.50 -0.64
CA ILE A 125 -9.82 1.35 0.26
C ILE A 125 -9.77 1.84 1.70
N TYR A 126 -9.09 2.96 1.96
CA TYR A 126 -9.03 3.58 3.28
C TYR A 126 -10.41 4.06 3.76
N GLU A 127 -11.10 4.88 2.97
CA GLU A 127 -12.40 5.48 3.31
C GLU A 127 -13.49 4.43 3.56
N SER A 128 -13.42 3.30 2.84
CA SER A 128 -14.35 2.18 3.02
C SER A 128 -13.92 1.17 4.09
N ASN A 129 -12.80 1.43 4.78
CA ASN A 129 -12.23 0.56 5.82
C ASN A 129 -12.07 -0.91 5.35
N ARG A 130 -11.67 -1.10 4.09
CA ARG A 130 -11.55 -2.44 3.47
C ARG A 130 -10.19 -3.10 3.68
N PHE A 131 -9.25 -2.40 4.30
CA PHE A 131 -7.93 -2.91 4.61
C PHE A 131 -7.80 -3.19 6.11
N ASP A 132 -7.38 -4.40 6.43
CA ASP A 132 -7.01 -4.80 7.79
C ASP A 132 -5.61 -5.41 7.79
N ARG A 133 -4.70 -4.82 8.58
CA ARG A 133 -3.30 -5.23 8.67
C ARG A 133 -3.15 -6.67 9.17
N GLN A 134 -3.94 -7.09 10.16
CA GLN A 134 -3.83 -8.43 10.73
C GLN A 134 -4.26 -9.50 9.72
N THR A 135 -5.34 -9.25 9.01
CA THR A 135 -5.85 -10.12 7.94
C THR A 135 -4.86 -10.23 6.80
N MET A 136 -4.25 -9.11 6.39
CA MET A 136 -3.19 -9.13 5.39
C MET A 136 -2.02 -9.99 5.84
N PHE A 137 -1.53 -9.77 7.06
CA PHE A 137 -0.44 -10.56 7.60
C PHE A 137 -0.77 -12.06 7.63
N ASN A 138 -2.00 -12.44 7.97
CA ASN A 138 -2.37 -13.86 7.98
C ASN A 138 -2.39 -14.47 6.57
N LYS A 139 -2.78 -13.70 5.55
CA LYS A 139 -2.95 -14.16 4.17
C LYS A 139 -1.69 -14.15 3.32
N LEU A 140 -0.75 -13.25 3.58
CA LEU A 140 0.47 -13.15 2.77
C LEU A 140 1.31 -14.44 2.83
N PRO A 141 2.13 -14.74 1.81
CA PRO A 141 3.18 -15.75 1.90
C PRO A 141 4.24 -15.38 2.96
N ARG A 142 4.98 -16.37 3.47
CA ARG A 142 5.94 -16.15 4.58
C ARG A 142 7.13 -15.30 4.15
N ASP A 143 7.68 -15.55 2.98
CA ASP A 143 8.74 -14.79 2.34
C ASP A 143 8.39 -13.30 2.18
N ILE A 144 7.13 -12.98 1.88
CA ILE A 144 6.65 -11.59 1.80
C ILE A 144 6.53 -10.98 3.21
N LYS A 145 6.02 -11.73 4.19
CA LYS A 145 5.94 -11.27 5.58
C LYS A 145 7.32 -10.95 6.16
N ASP A 146 8.32 -11.77 5.85
CA ASP A 146 9.68 -11.63 6.36
C ASP A 146 10.33 -10.31 5.90
N LYS A 147 9.93 -9.78 4.72
CA LYS A 147 10.42 -8.50 4.16
C LYS A 147 9.65 -7.26 4.64
N LEU A 148 8.43 -7.43 5.16
CA LEU A 148 7.58 -6.31 5.58
C LEU A 148 8.16 -5.63 6.82
N ILE A 149 8.21 -4.30 6.81
CA ILE A 149 8.63 -3.53 7.98
C ILE A 149 7.37 -3.01 8.69
N ALA A 150 7.26 -3.25 9.99
CA ALA A 150 6.15 -2.78 10.81
C ALA A 150 6.59 -1.83 11.90
N LYS A 151 5.72 -0.88 12.21
CA LYS A 151 5.85 -0.01 13.37
C LYS A 151 5.39 -0.75 14.62
N HIS A 152 6.25 -0.79 15.64
CA HIS A 152 6.00 -1.31 16.98
C HIS A 152 6.41 -0.26 18.01
N GLY A 153 5.43 0.45 18.58
CA GLY A 153 5.68 1.64 19.40
C GLY A 153 6.35 2.73 18.54
N ASP A 154 7.51 3.20 18.97
CA ASP A 154 8.29 4.23 18.27
C ASP A 154 9.32 3.68 17.27
N LYS A 155 9.44 2.35 17.14
CA LYS A 155 10.44 1.70 16.28
C LYS A 155 9.82 1.04 15.07
N TRP A 156 10.51 1.11 13.93
CA TRP A 156 10.26 0.30 12.75
C TRP A 156 11.13 -0.95 12.83
N ILE A 157 10.50 -2.12 12.78
CA ILE A 157 11.18 -3.42 12.86
C ILE A 157 10.69 -4.34 11.75
N GLU A 158 11.57 -5.19 11.23
CA GLU A 158 11.17 -6.30 10.35
C GLU A 158 10.16 -7.19 11.10
N PHE A 159 8.98 -7.35 10.50
CA PHE A 159 7.74 -7.76 11.18
C PHE A 159 7.86 -9.09 11.94
N VAL A 160 8.70 -10.01 11.42
CA VAL A 160 8.65 -11.43 11.77
C VAL A 160 9.32 -11.76 13.10
N ILE A 161 10.17 -10.89 13.65
CA ILE A 161 10.92 -11.24 14.86
C ILE A 161 10.11 -11.02 16.16
N GLU A 162 9.13 -10.12 16.20
CA GLU A 162 8.44 -9.77 17.47
C GLU A 162 7.02 -10.33 17.62
N GLU A 163 6.19 -10.37 16.58
CA GLU A 163 4.82 -10.91 16.73
C GLU A 163 4.80 -12.43 16.87
N LEU A 164 5.67 -13.16 16.17
CA LEU A 164 5.85 -14.60 16.40
C LEU A 164 6.30 -14.91 17.83
N LYS A 165 7.12 -14.04 18.44
CA LYS A 165 7.52 -14.17 19.84
C LYS A 165 6.36 -13.91 20.79
N LYS A 166 5.51 -12.91 20.54
CA LYS A 166 4.32 -12.64 21.38
C LYS A 166 3.26 -13.72 21.25
N SER A 167 2.96 -14.18 20.04
CA SER A 167 1.98 -15.24 19.78
C SER A 167 2.40 -16.57 20.42
N LYS A 168 3.68 -16.99 20.28
CA LYS A 168 4.21 -18.15 21.01
C LYS A 168 4.10 -17.99 22.53
N LYS A 169 4.42 -16.81 23.07
CA LYS A 169 4.38 -16.57 24.52
C LYS A 169 2.95 -16.63 25.10
N VAL A 170 1.94 -16.24 24.32
CA VAL A 170 0.52 -16.34 24.71
C VAL A 170 0.03 -17.78 24.60
N GLU A 171 0.47 -18.51 23.59
CA GLU A 171 0.12 -19.91 23.36
C GLU A 171 0.76 -20.85 24.40
N ASP A 172 2.03 -20.63 24.76
CA ASP A 172 2.73 -21.36 25.83
C ASP A 172 2.10 -21.07 27.21
N ARG A 173 1.64 -19.84 27.45
CA ARG A 173 0.91 -19.49 28.69
C ARG A 173 -0.45 -20.19 28.78
N ARG A 174 -1.13 -20.42 27.65
CA ARG A 174 -2.40 -21.17 27.63
C ARG A 174 -2.19 -22.67 27.83
N LYS A 175 -1.12 -23.25 27.29
CA LYS A 175 -0.77 -24.66 27.49
C LYS A 175 -0.31 -24.98 28.91
N ASN A 176 0.32 -24.03 29.59
CA ASN A 176 0.77 -24.19 30.98
C ASN A 176 -0.29 -23.80 32.03
N ALA A 177 -1.48 -23.37 31.60
CA ALA A 177 -2.60 -23.00 32.47
C ALA A 177 -3.76 -24.03 32.42
N LEU A 178 -3.58 -25.13 31.68
CA LEU A 178 -4.42 -26.32 31.63
C LEU A 178 -3.69 -27.48 32.31
#